data_AF-A0A1G3J4G3-F1
#
_entry.id   AF-A0A1G3J4G3-F1
#
_cell.length_a   1.000
_cell.length_b   1.000
_cell.length_c   1.000
_cell.angle_alpha   90.00
_cell.angle_beta   90.00
_cell.angle_gamma   90.00
#
_symmetry.space_group_name_H-M   'P 1'
#
loop_
_entity.id
_entity.type
_entity.pdbx_description
1 polymer ?
#
loop_
_entity_poly.entity_id
_entity_poly.type
_entity_poly.pdbx_seq_one_letter_code
_entity_poly.pdbx_strand_id
1 'polypeptide(L)'
;MSSNIRLQKTCQHCGNRFTAKTTVTQFCSDTCAKRAYKQRKRDEKIEVAIKEETEKAMYNPAISQKEFLTVDEACQLINASRWTIYRLIDKGELKAGKLGRSTRIPRTAINELFKLTEA
;
A
#
# COMPACT_ATOMS: atom_id res chain seq x y z
N MET A 1 -6.61 32.73 -36.08
CA MET A 1 -6.71 33.95 -35.25
C MET A 1 -5.83 33.79 -34.02
N SER A 2 -4.69 34.46 -33.99
CA SER A 2 -3.77 34.43 -32.84
C SER A 2 -4.20 35.48 -31.83
N SER A 3 -4.86 35.03 -30.76
CA SER A 3 -5.11 35.89 -29.61
C SER A 3 -3.76 36.24 -28.97
N ASN A 4 -3.36 37.52 -29.04
CA ASN A 4 -2.12 38.03 -28.43
C ASN A 4 -2.29 38.09 -26.89
N ILE A 5 -2.43 36.92 -26.26
CA ILE A 5 -2.65 36.78 -24.84
C ILE A 5 -1.32 36.98 -24.11
N ARG A 6 -1.34 37.81 -23.06
CA ARG A 6 -0.24 38.01 -22.13
C ARG A 6 -0.82 37.88 -20.73
N LEU A 7 -0.53 36.77 -20.06
CA LEU A 7 -1.02 36.48 -18.72
C LEU A 7 0.16 36.31 -17.77
N GLN A 8 0.12 36.95 -16.60
CA GLN A 8 1.11 36.68 -15.56
C GLN A 8 0.76 35.37 -14.84
N LYS A 9 1.69 34.42 -14.84
CA LYS A 9 1.55 33.13 -14.16
C LYS A 9 2.76 32.85 -13.28
N THR A 10 2.59 31.95 -12.33
CA THR A 10 3.69 31.42 -11.50
C THR A 10 4.19 30.11 -12.11
N CYS A 11 5.51 29.96 -12.24
CA CYS A 11 6.13 28.74 -12.73
C CYS A 11 5.94 27.59 -11.73
N GLN A 12 5.42 26.46 -12.19
CA GLN A 12 5.18 25.29 -11.33
C GLN A 12 6.46 24.64 -10.78
N HIS A 13 7.63 24.94 -11.35
CA HIS A 13 8.90 24.34 -10.92
C HIS A 13 9.72 25.26 -10.00
N CYS A 14 9.92 26.53 -10.39
CA CYS A 14 10.78 27.45 -9.64
C CYS A 14 10.02 28.50 -8.83
N GLY A 15 8.69 28.56 -8.91
CA GLY A 15 7.88 29.52 -8.17
C GLY A 15 7.98 30.98 -8.66
N ASN A 16 8.80 31.28 -9.67
CA ASN A 16 8.94 32.63 -10.20
C ASN A 16 7.73 33.03 -11.07
N ARG A 17 7.38 34.32 -11.03
CA ARG A 17 6.33 34.89 -11.89
C ARG A 17 6.88 35.14 -13.29
N PHE A 18 6.12 34.79 -14.33
CA PHE A 18 6.50 34.99 -15.73
C PHE A 18 5.28 35.38 -16.58
N THR A 19 5.55 36.02 -17.72
CA THR A 19 4.50 36.38 -18.68
C THR A 19 4.29 35.26 -19.70
N ALA A 20 3.20 34.52 -19.53
CA ALA A 20 2.73 33.47 -20.42
C ALA A 20 2.13 34.07 -21.70
N LYS A 21 2.50 33.51 -22.86
CA LYS A 21 1.94 33.87 -24.17
C LYS A 21 0.77 32.97 -24.60
N THR A 22 0.55 31.87 -23.89
CA THR A 22 -0.55 30.91 -24.14
C THR A 22 -1.18 30.47 -22.82
N THR A 23 -2.43 30.03 -22.90
CA THR A 23 -3.20 29.53 -21.74
C THR A 23 -2.62 28.24 -21.16
N VAL A 24 -1.91 27.43 -21.96
CA VAL A 24 -1.38 26.12 -21.55
C VAL A 24 0.04 26.18 -20.98
N THR A 25 0.77 27.29 -21.11
CA THR A 25 2.13 27.38 -20.52
C THR A 25 2.09 27.30 -18.99
N GLN A 26 2.91 26.40 -18.44
CA GLN A 26 3.04 26.10 -17.01
C GLN A 26 4.40 26.52 -16.42
N PHE A 27 5.42 26.69 -17.27
CA PHE A 27 6.80 26.95 -16.86
C PHE A 27 7.34 28.23 -17.50
N CYS A 28 8.26 28.90 -16.79
CA CYS A 28 8.89 30.14 -17.27
C CYS A 28 9.94 29.91 -18.38
N SER A 29 10.48 28.69 -18.50
CA SER A 29 11.54 28.34 -19.44
C SER A 29 11.55 26.84 -19.77
N ASP A 30 12.17 26.48 -20.89
CA ASP A 30 12.42 25.08 -21.26
C ASP A 30 13.26 24.34 -20.20
N THR A 31 14.20 25.03 -19.56
CA THR A 31 15.00 24.47 -18.46
C THR A 31 14.13 24.06 -17.27
N CYS A 32 13.15 24.87 -16.89
CA CYS A 32 12.21 24.55 -15.82
C CYS A 32 11.28 23.39 -16.21
N ALA A 33 10.82 23.35 -17.47
CA ALA A 33 10.01 22.24 -17.97
C ALA A 33 10.77 20.90 -17.94
N LYS A 34 12.03 20.89 -18.39
CA LYS A 34 12.90 19.70 -18.38
C LYS A 34 13.19 19.22 -16.95
N ARG A 35 13.44 20.13 -16.01
CA ARG A 35 13.66 19.77 -14.60
C ARG A 35 12.39 19.20 -13.96
N ALA A 36 11.24 19.82 -14.18
CA ALA A 36 9.95 19.30 -13.70
C ALA A 36 9.64 17.91 -14.26
N TYR A 37 9.91 17.68 -15.55
CA TYR A 37 9.77 16.35 -16.17
C TYR A 37 10.64 15.30 -15.47
N LYS A 38 11.92 15.61 -15.24
CA LYS A 38 12.86 14.71 -14.54
C LYS A 38 12.45 14.45 -13.10
N GLN A 39 11.95 15.48 -12.40
CA GLN A 39 11.44 15.35 -11.03
C GLN A 39 10.25 14.41 -10.98
N ARG A 40 9.23 14.61 -11.83
CA ARG A 40 8.07 13.71 -11.92
C ARG A 40 8.48 12.25 -12.19
N LYS A 41 9.46 12.02 -13.07
CA LYS A 41 9.98 10.68 -13.35
C LYS A 41 10.79 10.07 -12.22
N ARG A 42 11.39 10.88 -11.34
CA ARG A 42 12.03 10.40 -10.11
C ARG A 42 10.98 10.04 -9.07
N ASP A 43 9.98 10.90 -8.89
CA ASP A 43 8.91 10.71 -7.92
C ASP A 43 8.10 9.44 -8.25
N GLU A 44 7.77 9.20 -9.52
CA GLU A 44 7.13 7.96 -9.99
C GLU A 44 7.94 6.71 -9.61
N LYS A 45 9.28 6.75 -9.73
CA LYS A 45 10.14 5.62 -9.34
C LYS A 45 10.17 5.41 -7.83
N ILE A 46 10.19 6.51 -7.06
CA ILE A 46 10.18 6.45 -5.60
C ILE A 46 8.84 5.86 -5.13
N GLU A 47 7.71 6.29 -5.71
CA GLU A 47 6.39 5.74 -5.37
C GLU A 47 6.29 4.24 -5.68
N VAL A 48 6.83 3.78 -6.82
CA VAL A 48 6.89 2.34 -7.14
C VAL A 48 7.73 1.58 -6.13
N ALA A 49 8.92 2.09 -5.77
CA ALA A 49 9.77 1.46 -4.76
C ALA A 49 9.08 1.37 -3.39
N ILE A 50 8.41 2.44 -2.95
CA ILE A 50 7.64 2.45 -1.70
C ILE A 50 6.53 1.39 -1.73
N LYS A 51 5.78 1.29 -2.84
CA LYS A 51 4.73 0.26 -2.99
C LYS A 51 5.31 -1.14 -2.89
N GLU A 52 6.38 -1.44 -3.60
CA GLU A 52 7.04 -2.75 -3.55
C GLU A 52 7.57 -3.09 -2.14
N GLU A 53 8.13 -2.10 -1.43
CA GLU A 53 8.57 -2.30 -0.04
C GLU A 53 7.40 -2.56 0.91
N THR A 54 6.29 -1.83 0.76
CA THR A 54 5.08 -2.08 1.55
C THR A 54 4.49 -3.46 1.32
N GLU A 55 4.50 -3.95 0.07
CA GLU A 55 4.02 -5.28 -0.29
C GLU A 55 4.93 -6.37 0.28
N LYS A 56 6.26 -6.21 0.19
CA LYS A 56 7.24 -7.14 0.78
C LYS A 56 7.15 -7.20 2.30
N ALA A 57 6.95 -6.06 2.97
CA ALA A 57 6.79 -6.02 4.43
C ALA A 57 5.51 -6.74 4.89
N MET A 58 4.47 -6.81 4.05
CA MET A 58 3.21 -7.49 4.36
C MET A 58 3.32 -9.02 4.24
N TYR A 59 4.22 -9.53 3.39
CA TYR A 59 4.38 -10.96 3.14
C TYR A 59 5.66 -11.52 3.78
N ASN A 60 5.56 -12.02 5.01
CA ASN A 60 6.60 -12.86 5.59
C ASN A 60 6.37 -14.33 5.18
N PRO A 61 7.17 -14.90 4.25
CA PRO A 61 7.01 -16.30 3.81
C PRO A 61 7.20 -17.30 4.96
N ALA A 62 7.87 -16.89 6.04
CA ALA A 62 8.03 -17.66 7.26
C ALA A 62 6.69 -17.94 7.99
N ILE A 63 5.62 -17.19 7.71
CA ILE A 63 4.29 -17.43 8.31
C ILE A 63 3.69 -18.75 7.80
N SER A 64 3.93 -19.10 6.54
CA SER A 64 3.35 -20.31 5.94
C SER A 64 3.91 -21.61 6.52
N GLN A 65 5.11 -21.56 7.11
CA GLN A 65 5.80 -22.73 7.67
C GLN A 65 5.56 -22.93 9.17
N LYS A 66 4.92 -21.96 9.86
CA LYS A 66 4.65 -22.07 11.30
C LYS A 66 3.44 -22.96 11.55
N GLU A 67 3.60 -23.91 12.47
CA GLU A 67 2.50 -24.76 12.94
C GLU A 67 1.52 -23.99 13.85
N PHE A 68 2.02 -23.02 14.61
CA PHE A 68 1.25 -22.20 15.54
C PHE A 68 1.32 -20.73 15.16
N LEU A 69 0.16 -20.15 14.89
CA LEU A 69 0.00 -18.80 14.39
C LEU A 69 -0.46 -17.89 15.53
N THR A 70 0.03 -16.66 15.55
CA THR A 70 -0.60 -15.58 16.32
C THR A 70 -1.95 -15.18 15.70
N VAL A 71 -2.77 -14.45 16.45
CA VAL A 71 -4.02 -13.88 15.92
C VAL A 71 -3.76 -13.03 14.68
N ASP A 72 -2.68 -12.25 14.68
CA ASP A 72 -2.31 -11.37 13.57
C ASP A 72 -1.89 -12.15 12.32
N GLU A 73 -1.07 -13.18 12.49
CA GLU A 73 -0.68 -14.08 11.40
C GLU A 73 -1.88 -14.86 10.86
N ALA A 74 -2.80 -15.30 11.72
CA ALA A 74 -4.05 -15.94 11.30
C ALA A 74 -4.96 -14.97 10.52
N CYS A 75 -5.00 -13.69 10.90
CA CYS A 75 -5.71 -12.65 10.16
C CYS A 75 -5.14 -12.47 8.75
N GLN A 76 -3.81 -12.45 8.63
CA GLN A 76 -3.13 -12.33 7.33
C GLN A 76 -3.37 -13.55 6.45
N LEU A 77 -3.37 -14.76 7.02
CA LEU A 77 -3.62 -16.00 6.27
C LEU A 77 -5.05 -16.14 5.77
N ILE A 78 -6.03 -15.83 6.63
CA ILE A 78 -7.46 -15.99 6.33
C ILE A 78 -8.01 -14.75 5.60
N ASN A 79 -7.24 -13.65 5.60
CA ASN A 79 -7.68 -12.33 5.15
C ASN A 79 -8.94 -11.85 5.90
N ALA A 80 -8.92 -11.97 7.23
CA ALA A 80 -10.03 -11.62 8.11
C ALA A 80 -9.61 -10.60 9.17
N SER A 81 -10.59 -9.86 9.71
CA SER A 81 -10.33 -8.93 10.81
C SER A 81 -10.02 -9.67 12.12
N ARG A 82 -9.18 -9.06 13.00
CA ARG A 82 -8.90 -9.58 14.35
C ARG A 82 -10.18 -9.91 15.13
N TRP A 83 -11.20 -9.06 15.01
CA TRP A 83 -12.50 -9.24 15.64
C TRP A 83 -13.26 -10.46 15.12
N THR A 84 -13.10 -10.81 13.84
CA THR A 84 -13.71 -12.02 13.28
C THR A 84 -13.06 -13.25 13.90
N ILE A 85 -11.73 -13.29 14.00
CA ILE A 85 -11.00 -14.40 14.63
C ILE A 85 -11.41 -14.56 16.10
N TYR A 86 -11.46 -13.47 16.88
CA TYR A 86 -11.93 -13.54 18.26
C TYR A 86 -13.37 -14.05 18.38
N ARG A 87 -14.27 -13.62 17.50
CA ARG A 87 -15.65 -14.13 17.46
C ARG A 87 -15.71 -15.63 17.14
N LEU A 88 -14.87 -16.13 16.23
CA LEU A 88 -14.80 -17.56 15.91
C LEU A 88 -14.29 -18.38 17.10
N ILE A 89 -13.33 -17.85 17.85
CA ILE A 89 -12.81 -18.48 19.08
C ILE A 89 -13.90 -18.50 20.15
N ASP A 90 -14.61 -17.39 20.35
CA ASP A 90 -15.68 -17.27 21.35
C ASP A 90 -16.86 -18.20 21.06
N LYS A 91 -17.21 -18.38 19.78
CA LYS A 91 -18.21 -19.36 19.33
C LYS A 91 -17.74 -20.82 19.43
N GLY A 92 -16.45 -21.07 19.66
CA GLY A 92 -15.86 -22.41 19.67
C GLY A 92 -15.69 -23.04 18.28
N GLU A 93 -15.89 -22.27 17.21
CA GLU A 93 -15.71 -22.73 15.82
C GLU A 93 -14.22 -22.84 15.46
N LEU A 94 -13.36 -22.04 16.10
CA LEU A 94 -11.91 -22.07 15.91
C LEU A 94 -11.19 -22.45 17.21
N LYS A 95 -10.54 -23.61 17.21
CA LYS A 95 -9.72 -24.07 18.34
C LYS A 95 -8.49 -23.18 18.49
N ALA A 96 -8.31 -22.59 19.65
CA ALA A 96 -7.13 -21.77 19.97
C ALA A 96 -6.61 -22.08 21.38
N GLY A 97 -5.29 -22.08 21.54
CA GLY A 97 -4.62 -22.25 22.83
C GLY A 97 -4.11 -20.92 23.38
N LYS A 98 -4.20 -20.70 24.68
CA LYS A 98 -3.53 -19.56 25.34
C LYS A 98 -2.10 -19.92 25.70
N LEU A 99 -1.15 -19.09 25.28
CA LEU A 99 0.25 -19.13 25.69
C LEU A 99 0.59 -17.81 26.40
N GLY A 100 0.46 -17.82 27.73
CA GLY A 100 0.60 -16.62 28.56
C GLY A 100 -0.44 -15.55 28.21
N ARG A 101 0.04 -14.36 27.79
CA ARG A 101 -0.82 -13.24 27.34
C ARG A 101 -1.26 -13.37 25.88
N SER A 102 -0.63 -14.26 25.11
CA SER A 102 -0.86 -14.40 23.67
C SER A 102 -1.75 -15.61 23.37
N THR A 103 -2.59 -15.50 22.34
CA THR A 103 -3.37 -16.63 21.81
C THR A 103 -2.66 -17.22 20.61
N ARG A 104 -2.52 -18.55 20.58
CA ARG A 104 -1.93 -19.32 19.49
C ARG A 104 -3.00 -20.19 18.84
N ILE A 105 -3.07 -20.12 17.52
CA ILE A 105 -4.03 -20.87 16.70
C ILE A 105 -3.22 -21.92 15.93
N PRO A 106 -3.48 -23.22 16.12
CA PRO A 106 -2.83 -24.25 15.33
C PRO A 106 -3.35 -24.18 13.88
N ARG A 107 -2.44 -24.39 12.92
CA ARG A 107 -2.79 -24.34 11.50
C ARG A 107 -3.82 -25.41 11.11
N THR A 108 -3.80 -26.57 11.77
CA THR A 108 -4.81 -27.63 11.60
C THR A 108 -6.22 -27.15 11.88
N ALA A 109 -6.42 -26.32 12.92
CA ALA A 109 -7.75 -25.79 13.25
C ALA A 109 -8.28 -24.81 12.19
N ILE A 110 -7.39 -24.05 11.53
CA ILE A 110 -7.77 -23.17 10.41
C ILE A 110 -8.17 -24.03 9.21
N ASN A 111 -7.41 -25.08 8.90
CA ASN A 111 -7.73 -25.98 7.80
C ASN A 111 -9.05 -26.73 8.04
N GLU A 112 -9.30 -27.18 9.28
CA GLU A 112 -10.56 -27.78 9.73
C GLU A 112 -11.74 -26.81 9.50
N LEU A 113 -11.55 -25.51 9.81
CA LEU A 113 -12.59 -24.49 9.67
C LEU A 113 -13.06 -24.32 8.22
N PHE A 114 -12.14 -24.38 7.26
CA PHE A 114 -12.49 -24.24 5.84
C PHE A 114 -12.91 -25.55 5.18
N LYS A 115 -12.83 -26.69 5.89
CA LYS A 115 -13.08 -28.03 5.32
C LYS A 115 -12.47 -28.17 3.93
N LEU A 116 -11.28 -27.61 3.71
CA LEU A 116 -10.50 -27.87 2.51
C LEU A 116 -9.98 -29.29 2.66
N THR A 117 -10.87 -30.25 2.43
CA THR A 117 -10.48 -31.57 1.99
C THR A 117 -9.75 -31.36 0.67
N GLU A 118 -8.43 -31.40 0.72
CA GLU A 118 -7.63 -31.64 -0.47
C GLU A 118 -8.18 -32.92 -1.10
N ALA A 119 -8.84 -32.77 -2.24
CA ALA A 119 -9.23 -33.85 -3.14
C ALA A 119 -8.31 -33.79 -4.37
#